data_AF-A0A3S5CX96-F1
#
_entry.id   AF-A0A3S5CX96-F1
#
_cell.length_a   1.000
_cell.length_b   1.000
_cell.length_c   1.000
_cell.angle_alpha   90.00
_cell.angle_beta   90.00
_cell.angle_gamma   90.00
#
_symmetry.space_group_name_H-M   'P 1'
#
loop_
_entity.id
_entity.type
_entity.pdbx_description
1 polymer ?
#
loop_
_entity_poly.entity_id
_entity_poly.type
_entity_poly.pdbx_seq_one_letter_code
_entity_poly.pdbx_strand_id
1 'polypeptide(L)'
;MLSERLLQTLALVKLQSAITDAGLLNVVLGLLAVAVTALAVDYGRMLYLRSRMPPGPFPLPIIGNTFSLPDNKPWIYFEQLSKKYNTPLITFWIGRNPTVWINDAWCAHELFEKKAQIYTSRPRMVVFGELGTGQDNLVTMRIRNQQERDHWRVHRKLMHLGVGVQSVRGYREIQNNESKLVAYDFLREPKEYVKHLERYATSVVSIIAFGRRVASYNDPIITEVIALMQLAADLNVPGKSFPMLLETFPFLAKFPRFMPWFKGLGSRGQKGGHYFFHTLAQEAVEQYAQKSPSEQASMPTPYVKTLFEEAPKYNLSTAELSGLTGNLFGAGSDTSSSTLITFVLACCAFPDAMKKAQAEIDRVIGPNRSPHWDDSPNLPYINAFVKEVLRWRSVAIIGGQPHSPTQDDTYNGWLIPAGAWVQGNVWAIHHHEREFPDPDRFYPDRYFPDNDHHRPFPGERGYMTFGWGRRVCSGQALAEQGTWITVARLLWAFDIRKARDPRTGREIDVDIFAFTNGLNMRPQPFPCEIVPRSEAIREAIVREGEQALADLRVHDGESKYRMSTFYQQQKRKIKEEPVLDEHGNIKFVKVKAG
;
A
#
# COMPACT_ATOMS: atom_id res chain seq x y z
N MET A 1 -9.17 -30.86 36.00
CA MET A 1 -10.46 -30.20 36.29
C MET A 1 -10.77 -30.06 37.78
N LEU A 2 -10.67 -31.11 38.60
CA LEU A 2 -10.95 -31.00 40.05
C LEU A 2 -9.89 -30.19 40.82
N SER A 3 -8.61 -30.28 40.46
CA SER A 3 -7.51 -29.55 41.13
C SER A 3 -7.56 -28.03 40.88
N GLU A 4 -7.87 -27.60 39.67
CA GLU A 4 -8.02 -26.16 39.33
C GLU A 4 -9.23 -25.53 40.01
N ARG A 5 -10.35 -26.25 40.09
CA ARG A 5 -11.54 -25.79 40.82
C ARG A 5 -11.27 -25.67 42.33
N LEU A 6 -10.48 -26.59 42.90
CA LEU A 6 -10.05 -26.54 44.31
C LEU A 6 -9.12 -25.35 44.58
N LEU A 7 -8.17 -25.09 43.69
CA LEU A 7 -7.25 -23.95 43.78
C LEU A 7 -8.00 -22.61 43.68
N GLN A 8 -9.00 -22.51 42.80
CA GLN A 8 -9.85 -21.34 42.68
C GLN A 8 -10.72 -21.11 43.93
N THR A 9 -11.28 -22.18 44.51
CA THR A 9 -12.07 -22.08 45.76
C THR A 9 -11.20 -21.73 46.95
N LEU A 10 -9.98 -22.28 47.06
CA LEU A 10 -9.02 -21.93 48.10
C LEU A 10 -8.54 -20.47 47.99
N ALA A 11 -8.34 -19.97 46.76
CA ALA A 11 -7.99 -18.56 46.53
C ALA A 11 -9.13 -17.62 46.93
N LEU A 12 -10.37 -17.98 46.62
CA LEU A 12 -11.57 -17.22 47.00
C LEU A 12 -11.78 -17.21 48.52
N VAL A 13 -11.59 -18.34 49.20
CA VAL A 13 -11.71 -18.44 50.67
C VAL A 13 -10.62 -17.63 51.37
N LYS A 14 -9.37 -17.64 50.87
CA LYS A 14 -8.28 -16.79 51.39
C LYS A 14 -8.52 -15.31 51.13
N LEU A 15 -9.09 -14.95 49.99
CA LEU A 15 -9.48 -13.57 49.69
C LEU A 15 -10.59 -13.10 50.64
N GLN A 16 -11.58 -13.96 50.89
CA GLN A 16 -12.68 -13.70 51.81
C GLN A 16 -12.17 -13.53 53.24
N SER A 17 -11.27 -14.41 53.72
CA SER A 17 -10.70 -14.30 55.07
C SER A 17 -9.86 -13.03 55.24
N ALA A 18 -9.05 -12.66 54.23
CA ALA A 18 -8.26 -11.43 54.23
C ALA A 18 -9.11 -10.16 54.24
N ILE A 19 -10.28 -10.17 53.57
CA ILE A 19 -11.24 -9.07 53.58
C ILE A 19 -11.89 -8.92 54.96
N THR A 20 -12.19 -10.02 55.66
CA THR A 20 -12.72 -9.99 57.04
C THR A 20 -11.70 -9.53 58.07
N ASP A 21 -10.44 -9.94 57.97
CA ASP A 21 -9.41 -9.67 58.98
C ASP A 21 -8.74 -8.29 58.83
N ALA A 22 -8.48 -7.85 57.59
CA ALA A 22 -7.82 -6.57 57.33
C ALA A 22 -8.81 -5.40 57.21
N GLY A 23 -10.09 -5.67 57.01
CA GLY A 23 -11.09 -4.68 56.62
C GLY A 23 -10.98 -4.33 55.13
N LEU A 24 -12.13 -4.25 54.44
CA LEU A 24 -12.23 -3.99 53.00
C LEU A 24 -11.38 -2.79 52.53
N LEU A 25 -11.32 -1.73 53.33
CA LEU A 25 -10.53 -0.53 53.05
C LEU A 25 -9.03 -0.82 52.93
N ASN A 26 -8.44 -1.62 53.83
CA ASN A 26 -7.01 -1.93 53.81
C ASN A 26 -6.66 -2.86 52.63
N VAL A 27 -7.56 -3.77 52.25
CA VAL A 27 -7.38 -4.60 51.05
C VAL A 27 -7.39 -3.72 49.79
N VAL A 28 -8.34 -2.78 49.68
CA VAL A 28 -8.40 -1.82 48.56
C VAL A 28 -7.16 -0.92 48.52
N LEU A 29 -6.72 -0.38 49.65
CA LEU A 29 -5.51 0.44 49.75
C LEU A 29 -4.25 -0.35 49.39
N GLY A 30 -4.15 -1.61 49.83
CA GLY A 30 -3.05 -2.50 49.47
C GLY A 30 -3.00 -2.79 47.96
N LEU A 31 -4.15 -3.10 47.35
CA LEU A 31 -4.24 -3.31 45.89
C LEU A 31 -3.89 -2.05 45.11
N LEU A 32 -4.35 -0.87 45.55
CA LEU A 32 -3.99 0.41 44.95
C LEU A 32 -2.50 0.69 45.07
N ALA A 33 -1.89 0.45 46.23
CA ALA A 33 -0.46 0.64 46.44
C ALA A 33 0.37 -0.28 45.53
N VAL A 34 -0.04 -1.55 45.36
CA VAL A 34 0.58 -2.49 44.42
C VAL A 34 0.42 -2.00 42.98
N ALA A 35 -0.77 -1.53 42.59
CA ALA A 35 -1.01 -1.04 41.23
C ALA A 35 -0.18 0.22 40.92
N VAL A 36 -0.10 1.16 41.85
CA VAL A 36 0.72 2.39 41.73
C VAL A 36 2.21 2.06 41.67
N THR A 37 2.68 1.14 42.52
CA THR A 37 4.08 0.70 42.50
C THR A 37 4.43 0.01 41.19
N ALA A 38 3.56 -0.90 40.72
CA ALA A 38 3.72 -1.55 39.42
C ALA A 38 3.76 -0.53 38.29
N LEU A 39 2.85 0.46 38.29
CA LEU A 39 2.83 1.53 37.31
C LEU A 39 4.10 2.41 37.36
N ALA A 40 4.61 2.72 38.55
CA ALA A 40 5.82 3.51 38.73
C ALA A 40 7.06 2.77 38.22
N VAL A 41 7.21 1.48 38.53
CA VAL A 41 8.30 0.63 38.02
C VAL A 41 8.22 0.50 36.50
N ASP A 42 7.02 0.26 35.99
CA ASP A 42 6.72 0.12 34.56
C ASP A 42 7.05 1.44 33.82
N TYR A 43 6.67 2.59 34.38
CA TYR A 43 7.01 3.90 33.84
C TYR A 43 8.51 4.21 33.94
N GLY A 44 9.17 3.87 35.05
CA GLY A 44 10.62 3.98 35.21
C GLY A 44 11.38 3.19 34.15
N ARG A 45 10.94 1.96 33.83
CA ARG A 45 11.50 1.15 32.74
C ARG A 45 11.34 1.82 31.37
N MET A 46 10.18 2.44 31.11
CA MET A 46 9.93 3.17 29.87
C MET A 46 10.85 4.40 29.75
N LEU A 47 11.03 5.17 30.83
CA LEU A 47 11.92 6.32 30.84
C LEU A 47 13.39 5.93 30.68
N TYR A 48 13.81 4.82 31.30
CA TYR A 48 15.14 4.25 31.11
C TYR A 48 15.37 3.86 29.64
N LEU A 49 14.43 3.14 29.03
CA LEU A 49 14.53 2.78 27.61
C LEU A 49 14.56 4.05 26.74
N ARG A 50 13.67 5.01 26.98
CA ARG A 50 13.65 6.31 26.27
C ARG A 50 15.00 7.01 26.32
N SER A 51 15.69 7.00 27.47
CA SER A 51 17.00 7.66 27.61
C SER A 51 18.09 7.13 26.68
N ARG A 52 17.92 5.89 26.18
CA ARG A 52 18.85 5.24 25.25
C ARG A 52 18.39 5.29 23.80
N MET A 53 17.12 5.60 23.54
CA MET A 53 16.55 5.65 22.20
C MET A 53 16.77 7.01 21.54
N PRO A 54 16.53 7.15 20.22
CA PRO A 54 16.52 8.46 19.58
C PRO A 54 15.56 9.42 20.30
N PRO A 55 15.83 10.74 20.29
CA PRO A 55 15.04 11.69 21.04
C PRO A 55 13.61 11.81 20.47
N GLY A 56 12.73 12.43 21.25
CA GLY A 56 11.35 12.65 20.87
C GLY A 56 10.51 13.19 22.03
N PRO A 57 9.22 13.49 21.78
CA PRO A 57 8.30 13.98 22.80
C PRO A 57 8.34 13.14 24.08
N PHE A 58 8.18 13.79 25.23
CA PHE A 58 8.18 13.08 26.51
C PHE A 58 6.90 12.25 26.65
N PRO A 59 6.97 10.95 26.92
CA PRO A 59 5.78 10.09 27.00
C PRO A 59 5.10 10.18 28.36
N LEU A 60 3.77 10.19 28.35
CA LEU A 60 2.95 10.05 29.55
C LEU A 60 2.88 8.58 29.99
N PRO A 61 2.68 8.30 31.30
CA PRO A 61 2.47 6.93 31.77
C PRO A 61 1.25 6.31 31.08
N ILE A 62 1.32 5.00 30.81
CA ILE A 62 0.28 4.18 30.16
C ILE A 62 0.06 4.52 28.67
N ILE A 63 -0.29 5.76 28.35
CA ILE A 63 -0.73 6.20 27.01
C ILE A 63 0.41 6.65 26.10
N GLY A 64 1.59 6.90 26.64
CA GLY A 64 2.73 7.39 25.86
C GLY A 64 2.43 8.78 25.27
N ASN A 65 2.55 8.87 23.95
CA ASN A 65 2.28 10.07 23.16
C ASN A 65 1.04 9.94 22.27
N THR A 66 0.26 8.85 22.37
CA THR A 66 -0.85 8.53 21.46
C THR A 66 -1.75 9.73 21.16
N PHE A 67 -2.21 10.45 22.19
CA PHE A 67 -3.14 11.57 22.02
C PHE A 67 -2.51 12.86 21.51
N SER A 68 -1.19 12.90 21.36
CA SER A 68 -0.47 13.99 20.70
C SER A 68 -0.39 13.81 19.17
N LEU A 69 -0.84 12.67 18.62
CA LEU A 69 -0.87 12.44 17.18
C LEU A 69 -1.92 13.33 16.49
N PRO A 70 -1.58 13.99 15.38
CA PRO A 70 -2.59 14.57 14.50
C PRO A 70 -3.46 13.48 13.87
N ASP A 71 -4.76 13.75 13.69
CA ASP A 71 -5.65 12.84 12.94
C ASP A 71 -5.42 12.88 11.43
N ASN A 72 -4.93 14.00 10.92
CA ASN A 72 -4.69 14.20 9.49
C ASN A 72 -3.20 14.33 9.23
N LYS A 73 -2.70 13.56 8.26
CA LYS A 73 -1.33 13.63 7.72
C LYS A 73 -0.24 13.65 8.82
N PRO A 74 -0.22 12.66 9.74
CA PRO A 74 0.71 12.63 10.88
C PRO A 74 2.20 12.63 10.47
N TRP A 75 2.53 12.18 9.26
CA TRP A 75 3.89 12.23 8.71
C TRP A 75 4.49 13.64 8.63
N ILE A 76 3.67 14.69 8.44
CA ILE A 76 4.12 16.08 8.46
C ILE A 76 4.56 16.47 9.88
N TYR A 77 3.84 16.01 10.89
CA TYR A 77 4.21 16.25 12.28
C TYR A 77 5.53 15.57 12.64
N PHE A 78 5.79 14.36 12.15
CA PHE A 78 7.09 13.70 12.36
C PHE A 78 8.26 14.41 11.68
N GLU A 79 8.03 15.05 10.53
CA GLU A 79 9.01 15.94 9.89
C GLU A 79 9.28 17.20 10.74
N GLN A 80 8.24 17.81 11.31
CA GLN A 80 8.40 18.96 12.21
C GLN A 80 9.17 18.58 13.46
N LEU A 81 8.94 17.38 14.00
CA LEU A 81 9.69 16.86 15.14
C LEU A 81 11.17 16.62 14.79
N SER A 82 11.49 16.05 13.62
CA SER A 82 12.92 15.89 13.24
C SER A 82 13.63 17.22 13.11
N LYS A 83 12.98 18.24 12.55
CA LYS A 83 13.52 19.61 12.50
C LYS A 83 13.72 20.19 13.90
N LYS A 84 12.72 20.05 14.79
CA LYS A 84 12.77 20.56 16.17
C LYS A 84 13.89 19.92 17.01
N TYR A 85 14.05 18.61 16.93
CA TYR A 85 15.07 17.88 17.69
C TYR A 85 16.42 17.80 16.94
N ASN A 86 16.50 18.32 15.71
CA ASN A 86 17.67 18.29 14.84
C ASN A 86 18.29 16.89 14.71
N THR A 87 17.48 15.90 14.34
CA THR A 87 17.88 14.49 14.27
C THR A 87 17.21 13.76 13.11
N PRO A 88 17.88 12.78 12.48
CA PRO A 88 17.26 11.93 11.44
C PRO A 88 16.20 10.97 12.00
N LEU A 89 16.26 10.65 13.29
CA LEU A 89 15.42 9.66 13.96
C LEU A 89 14.62 10.29 15.12
N ILE A 90 13.31 10.01 15.17
CA ILE A 90 12.42 10.45 16.24
C ILE A 90 11.75 9.25 16.89
N THR A 91 11.80 9.16 18.22
CA THR A 91 11.02 8.15 18.97
C THR A 91 9.68 8.72 19.41
N PHE A 92 8.62 8.00 19.10
CA PHE A 92 7.25 8.30 19.50
C PHE A 92 6.62 7.10 20.19
N TRP A 93 5.94 7.29 21.31
CA TRP A 93 5.38 6.18 22.08
C TRP A 93 3.88 6.02 21.81
N ILE A 94 3.49 4.87 21.29
CA ILE A 94 2.07 4.48 21.15
C ILE A 94 1.75 3.56 22.31
N GLY A 95 1.08 4.09 23.33
CA GLY A 95 0.95 3.40 24.63
C GLY A 95 2.32 3.08 25.22
N ARG A 96 2.64 1.78 25.32
CA ARG A 96 3.91 1.25 25.83
C ARG A 96 4.91 0.87 24.73
N ASN A 97 4.53 1.00 23.46
CA ASN A 97 5.34 0.56 22.33
C ASN A 97 6.12 1.75 21.73
N PRO A 98 7.46 1.69 21.69
CA PRO A 98 8.24 2.72 21.01
C PRO A 98 8.17 2.54 19.49
N THR A 99 7.95 3.65 18.80
CA THR A 99 7.92 3.77 17.33
C THR A 99 9.00 4.75 16.90
N VAL A 100 9.99 4.27 16.17
CA VAL A 100 11.08 5.07 15.62
C VAL A 100 10.71 5.52 14.20
N TRP A 101 10.65 6.83 13.98
CA TRP A 101 10.41 7.45 12.67
C TRP A 101 11.73 7.88 12.04
N ILE A 102 11.94 7.49 10.79
CA ILE A 102 13.11 7.84 9.98
C ILE A 102 12.71 8.92 8.98
N ASN A 103 13.26 10.12 9.14
CA ASN A 103 12.94 11.29 8.30
C ASN A 103 14.07 11.64 7.31
N ASP A 104 15.15 10.86 7.28
CA ASP A 104 16.38 11.13 6.54
C ASP A 104 16.73 9.99 5.56
N ALA A 105 17.09 10.36 4.33
CA ALA A 105 17.38 9.40 3.26
C ALA A 105 18.58 8.49 3.58
N TRP A 106 19.65 9.04 4.12
CA TRP A 106 20.89 8.32 4.41
C TRP A 106 20.68 7.36 5.59
N CYS A 107 19.99 7.83 6.63
CA CYS A 107 19.58 6.97 7.74
C CYS A 107 18.69 5.80 7.28
N ALA A 108 17.69 6.07 6.44
CA ALA A 108 16.82 5.04 5.89
C ALA A 108 17.62 4.00 5.07
N HIS A 109 18.57 4.46 4.26
CA HIS A 109 19.45 3.57 3.50
C HIS A 109 20.36 2.72 4.41
N GLU A 110 20.98 3.30 5.43
CA GLU A 110 21.81 2.56 6.39
C GLU A 110 21.02 1.47 7.12
N LEU A 111 19.84 1.80 7.65
CA LEU A 111 19.05 0.88 8.47
C LEU A 111 18.27 -0.13 7.63
N PHE A 112 17.55 0.32 6.60
CA PHE A 112 16.66 -0.56 5.86
C PHE A 112 17.30 -1.25 4.66
N GLU A 113 18.36 -0.67 4.07
CA GLU A 113 19.06 -1.28 2.92
C GLU A 113 20.29 -2.07 3.40
N LYS A 114 21.28 -1.39 3.98
CA LYS A 114 22.55 -2.04 4.38
C LYS A 114 22.34 -3.03 5.53
N LYS A 115 21.47 -2.69 6.49
CA LYS A 115 21.08 -3.59 7.61
C LYS A 115 19.75 -4.31 7.36
N ALA A 116 19.34 -4.53 6.10
CA ALA A 116 18.06 -5.16 5.75
C ALA A 116 17.77 -6.53 6.42
N GLN A 117 18.78 -7.22 6.95
CA GLN A 117 18.60 -8.53 7.62
C GLN A 117 18.07 -8.40 9.04
N ILE A 118 18.39 -7.29 9.69
CA ILE A 118 17.89 -6.93 11.00
C ILE A 118 16.48 -6.40 10.85
N TYR A 119 16.26 -5.44 9.94
CA TYR A 119 14.99 -4.73 9.77
C TYR A 119 13.99 -5.42 8.82
N THR A 120 14.02 -6.75 8.68
CA THR A 120 13.15 -7.47 7.73
C THR A 120 11.77 -7.85 8.28
N SER A 121 11.60 -7.80 9.60
CA SER A 121 10.37 -8.25 10.27
C SER A 121 9.29 -7.18 10.25
N ARG A 122 8.10 -7.54 10.76
CA ARG A 122 7.00 -6.61 11.01
C ARG A 122 6.72 -6.55 12.52
N PRO A 123 6.35 -5.38 13.06
CA PRO A 123 5.97 -5.30 14.45
C PRO A 123 4.62 -5.99 14.68
N ARG A 124 4.27 -6.19 15.96
CA ARG A 124 2.92 -6.63 16.32
C ARG A 124 1.94 -5.49 16.06
N MET A 125 1.00 -5.69 15.14
CA MET A 125 -0.05 -4.74 14.78
C MET A 125 -1.40 -5.38 15.11
N VAL A 126 -2.13 -4.80 16.06
CA VAL A 126 -3.41 -5.33 16.53
C VAL A 126 -4.48 -5.16 15.47
N VAL A 127 -4.56 -3.96 14.89
CA VAL A 127 -5.62 -3.57 13.95
C VAL A 127 -5.39 -4.21 12.59
N PHE A 128 -4.25 -3.90 11.97
CA PHE A 128 -3.98 -4.34 10.60
C PHE A 128 -3.57 -5.82 10.53
N GLY A 129 -2.87 -6.32 11.56
CA GLY A 129 -2.42 -7.71 11.65
C GLY A 129 -3.47 -8.63 12.27
N GLU A 130 -3.70 -8.54 13.57
CA GLU A 130 -4.51 -9.52 14.32
C GLU A 130 -6.00 -9.46 14.00
N LEU A 131 -6.57 -8.27 13.83
CA LEU A 131 -7.99 -8.07 13.50
C LEU A 131 -8.25 -7.96 12.00
N GLY A 132 -7.20 -7.73 11.21
CA GLY A 132 -7.25 -7.50 9.77
C GLY A 132 -6.85 -8.74 8.96
N THR A 133 -5.68 -8.68 8.32
CA THR A 133 -5.25 -9.68 7.32
C THR A 133 -4.51 -10.90 7.88
N GLY A 134 -4.34 -10.98 9.20
CA GLY A 134 -3.69 -12.11 9.84
C GLY A 134 -2.19 -12.22 9.55
N GLN A 135 -1.66 -13.43 9.63
CA GLN A 135 -0.27 -13.76 9.27
C GLN A 135 -0.16 -14.52 7.94
N ASP A 136 -1.28 -14.70 7.24
CA ASP A 136 -1.38 -15.33 5.92
C ASP A 136 -1.18 -14.33 4.76
N ASN A 137 -1.02 -13.03 5.08
CA ASN A 137 -0.79 -11.98 4.11
C ASN A 137 0.66 -11.48 4.18
N LEU A 138 1.36 -11.52 3.04
CA LEU A 138 2.75 -11.06 2.88
C LEU A 138 3.07 -9.71 3.54
N VAL A 139 2.12 -8.74 3.50
CA VAL A 139 2.33 -7.38 4.02
C VAL A 139 2.47 -7.36 5.54
N THR A 140 1.78 -8.26 6.25
CA THR A 140 1.70 -8.32 7.72
C THR A 140 2.51 -9.44 8.36
N MET A 141 3.10 -10.35 7.56
CA MET A 141 3.91 -11.47 8.07
C MET A 141 5.03 -11.00 8.98
N ARG A 142 5.07 -11.53 10.20
CA ARG A 142 6.16 -11.31 11.15
C ARG A 142 7.22 -12.40 11.01
N ILE A 143 8.46 -12.04 11.30
CA ILE A 143 9.61 -12.94 11.31
C ILE A 143 10.21 -12.91 12.73
N ARG A 144 9.90 -13.93 13.53
CA ARG A 144 10.40 -14.11 14.90
C ARG A 144 11.39 -15.26 15.02
N ASN A 145 11.26 -16.26 14.14
CA ASN A 145 12.10 -17.45 14.11
C ASN A 145 12.43 -17.85 12.66
N GLN A 146 13.21 -18.92 12.51
CA GLN A 146 13.66 -19.40 11.20
C GLN A 146 12.49 -19.92 10.33
N GLN A 147 11.55 -20.65 10.92
CA GLN A 147 10.38 -21.19 10.21
C GLN A 147 9.54 -20.07 9.57
N GLU A 148 9.24 -19.02 10.31
CA GLU A 148 8.51 -17.86 9.80
C GLU A 148 9.28 -17.09 8.73
N ARG A 149 10.61 -17.03 8.85
CA ARG A 149 11.49 -16.43 7.83
C ARG A 149 11.39 -17.20 6.51
N ASP A 150 11.44 -18.52 6.57
CA ASP A 150 11.38 -19.37 5.39
C ASP A 150 9.99 -19.36 4.77
N HIS A 151 8.95 -19.34 5.59
CA HIS A 151 7.57 -19.18 5.14
C HIS A 151 7.32 -17.82 4.45
N TRP A 152 7.87 -16.73 5.00
CA TRP A 152 7.85 -15.42 4.35
C TRP A 152 8.63 -15.40 3.02
N ARG A 153 9.80 -16.07 2.97
CA ARG A 153 10.58 -16.20 1.73
C ARG A 153 9.80 -16.92 0.63
N VAL A 154 9.02 -17.95 0.98
CA VAL A 154 8.12 -18.65 0.06
C VAL A 154 7.09 -17.67 -0.51
N HIS A 155 6.36 -16.93 0.32
CA HIS A 155 5.40 -15.93 -0.16
C HIS A 155 6.05 -14.88 -1.06
N ARG A 156 7.23 -14.40 -0.68
CA ARG A 156 7.97 -13.42 -1.47
C ARG A 156 8.41 -14.00 -2.83
N LYS A 157 8.88 -15.24 -2.85
CA LYS A 157 9.21 -15.98 -4.08
C LYS A 157 7.98 -16.14 -4.98
N LEU A 158 6.85 -16.55 -4.41
CA LEU A 158 5.60 -16.73 -5.16
C LEU A 158 5.09 -15.41 -5.74
N MET A 159 5.17 -14.29 -5.01
CA MET A 159 4.88 -12.98 -5.61
C MET A 159 5.84 -12.62 -6.75
N HIS A 160 7.12 -12.96 -6.62
CA HIS A 160 8.12 -12.70 -7.66
C HIS A 160 7.88 -13.50 -8.95
N LEU A 161 7.18 -14.64 -8.90
CA LEU A 161 6.76 -15.35 -10.11
C LEU A 161 5.80 -14.49 -10.96
N GLY A 162 4.93 -13.71 -10.32
CA GLY A 162 4.00 -12.82 -11.01
C GLY A 162 4.61 -11.48 -11.40
N VAL A 163 5.39 -10.85 -10.52
CA VAL A 163 5.82 -9.44 -10.71
C VAL A 163 7.32 -9.20 -10.60
N GLY A 164 8.12 -10.27 -10.62
CA GLY A 164 9.57 -10.16 -10.73
C GLY A 164 10.00 -9.57 -12.09
N VAL A 165 11.21 -9.03 -12.14
CA VAL A 165 11.76 -8.33 -13.32
C VAL A 165 11.68 -9.20 -14.60
N GLN A 166 11.87 -10.51 -14.48
CA GLN A 166 11.79 -11.44 -15.61
C GLN A 166 10.36 -11.54 -16.16
N SER A 167 9.36 -11.73 -15.30
CA SER A 167 7.95 -11.82 -15.69
C SER A 167 7.44 -10.50 -16.29
N VAL A 168 7.83 -9.37 -15.69
CA VAL A 168 7.39 -8.03 -16.10
C VAL A 168 7.77 -7.68 -17.53
N ARG A 169 8.92 -8.15 -18.03
CA ARG A 169 9.33 -7.94 -19.43
C ARG A 169 8.32 -8.52 -20.41
N GLY A 170 7.71 -9.65 -20.07
CA GLY A 170 6.67 -10.29 -20.89
C GLY A 170 5.33 -9.53 -20.91
N TYR A 171 5.13 -8.55 -20.03
CA TYR A 171 3.90 -7.76 -19.96
C TYR A 171 3.96 -6.44 -20.71
N ARG A 172 5.05 -6.16 -21.43
CA ARG A 172 5.22 -4.93 -22.21
C ARG A 172 4.07 -4.74 -23.20
N GLU A 173 3.71 -5.76 -23.97
CA GLU A 173 2.60 -5.63 -24.94
C GLU A 173 1.26 -5.29 -24.27
N ILE A 174 0.95 -5.93 -23.12
CA ILE A 174 -0.25 -5.63 -22.34
C ILE A 174 -0.24 -4.18 -21.87
N GLN A 175 0.85 -3.74 -21.23
CA GLN A 175 0.97 -2.38 -20.72
C GLN A 175 0.97 -1.36 -21.86
N ASN A 176 1.57 -1.68 -23.02
CA ASN A 176 1.61 -0.85 -24.22
C ASN A 176 0.22 -0.59 -24.75
N ASN A 177 -0.54 -1.66 -24.97
CA ASN A 177 -1.90 -1.58 -25.50
C ASN A 177 -2.86 -0.93 -24.51
N GLU A 178 -2.84 -1.32 -23.24
CA GLU A 178 -3.67 -0.68 -22.20
C GLU A 178 -3.39 0.82 -22.07
N SER A 179 -2.15 1.27 -22.26
CA SER A 179 -1.79 2.70 -22.20
C SER A 179 -2.10 3.47 -23.49
N LYS A 180 -2.12 2.81 -24.67
CA LYS A 180 -2.74 3.40 -25.88
C LYS A 180 -4.24 3.64 -25.67
N LEU A 181 -4.92 2.71 -24.99
CA LEU A 181 -6.34 2.88 -24.66
C LEU A 181 -6.59 4.04 -23.70
N VAL A 182 -5.68 4.34 -22.76
CA VAL A 182 -5.81 5.56 -21.95
C VAL A 182 -5.82 6.81 -22.82
N ALA A 183 -4.91 6.91 -23.79
CA ALA A 183 -4.91 8.04 -24.71
C ALA A 183 -6.19 8.09 -25.57
N TYR A 184 -6.66 6.94 -26.04
CA TYR A 184 -7.91 6.83 -26.78
C TYR A 184 -9.13 7.25 -25.95
N ASP A 185 -9.19 6.87 -24.67
CA ASP A 185 -10.28 7.24 -23.76
C ASP A 185 -10.22 8.72 -23.37
N PHE A 186 -9.03 9.28 -23.17
CA PHE A 186 -8.83 10.72 -22.93
C PHE A 186 -9.33 11.56 -24.12
N LEU A 187 -9.21 11.06 -25.34
CA LEU A 187 -9.72 11.74 -26.53
C LEU A 187 -11.26 11.81 -26.57
N ARG A 188 -11.94 10.81 -25.97
CA ARG A 188 -13.40 10.65 -26.02
C ARG A 188 -14.08 11.29 -24.82
N GLU A 189 -13.59 11.00 -23.62
CA GLU A 189 -14.16 11.41 -22.33
C GLU A 189 -13.08 12.04 -21.42
N PRO A 190 -12.46 13.17 -21.81
CA PRO A 190 -11.32 13.76 -21.08
C PRO A 190 -11.64 14.14 -19.63
N LYS A 191 -12.90 14.49 -19.34
CA LYS A 191 -13.35 14.85 -17.98
C LYS A 191 -13.28 13.68 -17.00
N GLU A 192 -13.34 12.45 -17.51
CA GLU A 192 -13.33 11.23 -16.71
C GLU A 192 -11.92 10.63 -16.56
N TYR A 193 -10.86 11.45 -16.75
CA TYR A 193 -9.46 11.01 -16.73
C TYR A 193 -9.11 10.13 -15.52
N VAL A 194 -9.64 10.45 -14.33
CA VAL A 194 -9.43 9.65 -13.10
C VAL A 194 -9.90 8.21 -13.30
N LYS A 195 -11.12 8.03 -13.83
CA LYS A 195 -11.72 6.71 -14.05
C LYS A 195 -10.96 5.92 -15.11
N HIS A 196 -10.48 6.58 -16.16
CA HIS A 196 -9.68 5.94 -17.21
C HIS A 196 -8.33 5.45 -16.67
N LEU A 197 -7.68 6.21 -15.79
CA LEU A 197 -6.43 5.81 -15.13
C LEU A 197 -6.64 4.67 -14.12
N GLU A 198 -7.76 4.68 -13.39
CA GLU A 198 -8.18 3.60 -12.51
C GLU A 198 -8.50 2.30 -13.28
N ARG A 199 -9.19 2.42 -14.42
CA ARG A 199 -9.45 1.31 -15.34
C ARG A 199 -8.15 0.75 -15.89
N TYR A 200 -7.22 1.59 -16.35
CA TYR A 200 -5.91 1.16 -16.84
C TYR A 200 -5.15 0.34 -15.79
N ALA A 201 -4.97 0.90 -14.59
CA ALA A 201 -4.21 0.25 -13.54
C ALA A 201 -4.84 -1.10 -13.17
N THR A 202 -6.16 -1.11 -12.96
CA THR A 202 -6.92 -2.32 -12.62
C THR A 202 -6.87 -3.35 -13.75
N SER A 203 -7.01 -2.94 -15.01
CA SER A 203 -7.01 -3.83 -16.16
C SER A 203 -5.65 -4.53 -16.33
N VAL A 204 -4.55 -3.79 -16.24
CA VAL A 204 -3.20 -4.36 -16.35
C VAL A 204 -2.98 -5.47 -15.32
N VAL A 205 -3.29 -5.21 -14.04
CA VAL A 205 -3.12 -6.24 -13.01
C VAL A 205 -4.17 -7.34 -13.08
N SER A 206 -5.37 -7.08 -13.58
CA SER A 206 -6.39 -8.11 -13.82
C SER A 206 -5.95 -9.08 -14.93
N ILE A 207 -5.35 -8.57 -16.02
CA ILE A 207 -4.84 -9.42 -17.10
C ILE A 207 -3.69 -10.27 -16.57
N ILE A 208 -2.75 -9.68 -15.84
CA ILE A 208 -1.61 -10.42 -15.27
C ILE A 208 -2.09 -11.45 -14.24
N ALA A 209 -3.00 -11.07 -13.33
CA ALA A 209 -3.47 -11.93 -12.27
C ALA A 209 -4.35 -13.06 -12.80
N PHE A 210 -5.37 -12.71 -13.60
CA PHE A 210 -6.51 -13.56 -13.92
C PHE A 210 -6.63 -13.89 -15.42
N GLY A 211 -5.81 -13.30 -16.29
CA GLY A 211 -5.96 -13.43 -17.75
C GLY A 211 -7.15 -12.66 -18.32
N ARG A 212 -7.76 -11.79 -17.51
CA ARG A 212 -9.02 -11.07 -17.80
C ARG A 212 -8.77 -9.57 -17.87
N ARG A 213 -9.24 -8.93 -18.94
CA ARG A 213 -9.26 -7.49 -19.13
C ARG A 213 -10.44 -6.83 -18.42
N VAL A 214 -10.21 -5.64 -17.86
CA VAL A 214 -11.28 -4.77 -17.36
C VAL A 214 -11.56 -3.68 -18.38
N ALA A 215 -12.54 -3.93 -19.25
CA ALA A 215 -12.79 -3.08 -20.42
C ALA A 215 -13.48 -1.75 -20.10
N SER A 216 -14.31 -1.69 -19.06
CA SER A 216 -15.09 -0.52 -18.68
C SER A 216 -14.70 -0.02 -17.30
N TYR A 217 -14.62 1.30 -17.12
CA TYR A 217 -14.43 1.90 -15.79
C TYR A 217 -15.62 1.69 -14.86
N ASN A 218 -16.79 1.29 -15.39
CA ASN A 218 -17.97 0.94 -14.60
C ASN A 218 -17.96 -0.51 -14.10
N ASP A 219 -16.91 -1.28 -14.42
CA ASP A 219 -16.77 -2.63 -13.87
C ASP A 219 -16.76 -2.56 -12.33
N PRO A 220 -17.71 -3.20 -11.65
CA PRO A 220 -17.81 -3.16 -10.19
C PRO A 220 -16.52 -3.58 -9.48
N ILE A 221 -15.69 -4.41 -10.12
CA ILE A 221 -14.42 -4.85 -9.55
C ILE A 221 -13.48 -3.68 -9.23
N ILE A 222 -13.50 -2.62 -10.06
CA ILE A 222 -12.68 -1.42 -9.85
C ILE A 222 -13.11 -0.73 -8.56
N THR A 223 -14.39 -0.33 -8.50
CA THR A 223 -14.94 0.43 -7.36
C THR A 223 -14.79 -0.35 -6.05
N GLU A 224 -15.02 -1.66 -6.07
CA GLU A 224 -14.95 -2.51 -4.89
C GLU A 224 -13.53 -2.70 -4.37
N VAL A 225 -12.55 -2.89 -5.26
CA VAL A 225 -11.14 -3.07 -4.91
C VAL A 225 -10.52 -1.77 -4.44
N ILE A 226 -10.77 -0.66 -5.15
CA ILE A 226 -10.27 0.66 -4.76
C ILE A 226 -10.83 1.05 -3.39
N ALA A 227 -12.13 0.86 -3.15
CA ALA A 227 -12.72 1.15 -1.84
C ALA A 227 -12.13 0.29 -0.71
N LEU A 228 -11.81 -0.99 -0.99
CA LEU A 228 -11.15 -1.86 -0.02
C LEU A 228 -9.72 -1.38 0.28
N MET A 229 -8.96 -0.98 -0.73
CA MET A 229 -7.59 -0.50 -0.57
C MET A 229 -7.54 0.85 0.14
N GLN A 230 -8.46 1.76 -0.16
CA GLN A 230 -8.57 3.05 0.52
C GLN A 230 -8.91 2.86 2.00
N LEU A 231 -9.88 2.00 2.33
CA LEU A 231 -10.18 1.67 3.72
C LEU A 231 -8.96 1.06 4.45
N ALA A 232 -8.23 0.15 3.80
CA ALA A 232 -7.02 -0.43 4.35
C ALA A 232 -5.90 0.62 4.55
N ALA A 233 -5.77 1.57 3.63
CA ALA A 233 -4.81 2.67 3.74
C ALA A 233 -5.18 3.64 4.87
N ASP A 234 -6.45 3.95 5.05
CA ASP A 234 -6.96 4.82 6.12
C ASP A 234 -6.77 4.19 7.51
N LEU A 235 -7.05 2.89 7.64
CA LEU A 235 -6.85 2.15 8.90
C LEU A 235 -5.37 2.01 9.30
N ASN A 236 -4.45 2.20 8.35
CA ASN A 236 -3.00 2.18 8.61
C ASN A 236 -2.41 3.54 8.97
N VAL A 237 -3.18 4.64 8.93
CA VAL A 237 -2.67 5.96 9.29
C VAL A 237 -2.55 6.09 10.82
N PRO A 238 -1.36 6.45 11.35
CA PRO A 238 -1.21 6.67 12.78
C PRO A 238 -1.89 7.98 13.25
N GLY A 239 -3.17 7.93 13.65
CA GLY A 239 -3.93 9.10 14.16
C GLY A 239 -4.20 9.07 15.68
N LYS A 240 -4.78 10.14 16.27
CA LYS A 240 -5.22 10.13 17.68
C LYS A 240 -6.57 9.41 17.86
N SER A 241 -7.39 9.37 16.82
CA SER A 241 -8.70 8.73 16.81
C SER A 241 -8.61 7.24 16.47
N PHE A 242 -9.74 6.54 16.58
CA PHE A 242 -9.87 5.14 16.16
C PHE A 242 -9.26 4.93 14.75
N PRO A 243 -8.41 3.90 14.53
CA PRO A 243 -8.23 2.68 15.32
C PRO A 243 -7.04 2.66 16.31
N MET A 244 -6.35 3.78 16.53
CA MET A 244 -5.14 3.84 17.38
C MET A 244 -5.36 3.48 18.86
N LEU A 245 -6.60 3.58 19.35
CA LEU A 245 -6.97 3.15 20.69
C LEU A 245 -6.68 1.66 20.91
N LEU A 246 -6.90 0.81 19.90
CA LEU A 246 -6.65 -0.63 19.98
C LEU A 246 -5.16 -0.96 19.99
N GLU A 247 -4.33 -0.17 19.30
CA GLU A 247 -2.87 -0.32 19.35
C GLU A 247 -2.30 0.16 20.70
N THR A 248 -2.90 1.21 21.27
CA THR A 248 -2.52 1.73 22.60
C THR A 248 -2.95 0.80 23.73
N PHE A 249 -4.14 0.20 23.61
CA PHE A 249 -4.71 -0.73 24.58
C PHE A 249 -5.10 -2.07 23.93
N PRO A 250 -4.12 -2.96 23.62
CA PRO A 250 -4.38 -4.21 22.92
C PRO A 250 -5.38 -5.15 23.61
N PHE A 251 -5.58 -5.03 24.92
CA PHE A 251 -6.55 -5.84 25.64
C PHE A 251 -8.00 -5.55 25.20
N LEU A 252 -8.29 -4.37 24.66
CA LEU A 252 -9.61 -4.01 24.12
C LEU A 252 -10.00 -4.89 22.92
N ALA A 253 -9.03 -5.45 22.20
CA ALA A 253 -9.26 -6.36 21.08
C ALA A 253 -9.91 -7.70 21.51
N LYS A 254 -9.87 -8.04 22.81
CA LYS A 254 -10.47 -9.26 23.36
C LYS A 254 -11.98 -9.14 23.63
N PHE A 255 -12.53 -7.92 23.58
CA PHE A 255 -13.93 -7.68 23.87
C PHE A 255 -14.84 -8.02 22.67
N PRO A 256 -16.15 -8.20 22.91
CA PRO A 256 -17.11 -8.43 21.84
C PRO A 256 -17.09 -7.33 20.77
N ARG A 257 -17.31 -7.71 19.50
CA ARG A 257 -17.20 -6.79 18.35
C ARG A 257 -18.24 -5.67 18.30
N PHE A 258 -19.32 -5.76 19.08
CA PHE A 258 -20.34 -4.69 19.14
C PHE A 258 -19.87 -3.47 19.95
N MET A 259 -18.74 -3.58 20.66
CA MET A 259 -18.23 -2.49 21.47
C MET A 259 -17.87 -1.25 20.62
N PRO A 260 -18.01 -0.03 21.17
CA PRO A 260 -17.81 1.21 20.41
C PRO A 260 -16.44 1.32 19.74
N TRP A 261 -15.40 0.77 20.35
CA TRP A 261 -14.03 0.76 19.82
C TRP A 261 -13.78 -0.27 18.73
N PHE A 262 -14.81 -0.91 18.16
CA PHE A 262 -14.69 -1.65 16.90
C PHE A 262 -15.44 -0.97 15.74
N LYS A 263 -16.16 0.14 16.00
CA LYS A 263 -16.91 0.88 14.98
C LYS A 263 -15.94 1.50 13.96
N GLY A 264 -16.06 1.10 12.69
CA GLY A 264 -15.24 1.65 11.59
C GLY A 264 -14.18 0.69 11.04
N LEU A 265 -13.91 -0.45 11.70
CA LEU A 265 -13.05 -1.53 11.15
C LEU A 265 -13.69 -2.28 9.95
N GLY A 266 -14.84 -1.81 9.49
CA GLY A 266 -15.70 -2.50 8.53
C GLY A 266 -16.42 -3.69 9.16
N SER A 267 -17.71 -3.86 8.87
CA SER A 267 -18.49 -5.06 9.27
C SER A 267 -18.06 -6.33 8.53
N ARG A 268 -17.07 -6.23 7.62
CA ARG A 268 -16.66 -7.28 6.66
C ARG A 268 -15.54 -8.17 7.19
N GLY A 269 -14.99 -7.85 8.37
CA GLY A 269 -13.79 -8.48 8.89
C GLY A 269 -13.97 -9.80 9.62
N GLN A 270 -14.92 -10.68 9.26
CA GLN A 270 -14.79 -12.09 9.68
C GLN A 270 -15.62 -13.06 8.83
N LYS A 271 -14.94 -14.11 8.36
CA LYS A 271 -15.44 -15.33 7.70
C LYS A 271 -15.79 -15.27 6.20
N GLY A 272 -16.11 -14.11 5.63
CA GLY A 272 -16.48 -14.02 4.20
C GLY A 272 -15.42 -13.45 3.26
N GLY A 273 -14.74 -12.37 3.67
CA GLY A 273 -14.01 -11.52 2.72
C GLY A 273 -12.65 -12.02 2.24
N HIS A 274 -12.03 -12.92 2.99
CA HIS A 274 -10.79 -13.57 2.57
C HIS A 274 -11.00 -14.63 1.51
N TYR A 275 -12.23 -14.96 1.11
CA TYR A 275 -12.45 -15.93 0.03
C TYR A 275 -12.75 -15.27 -1.32
N PHE A 276 -12.99 -13.96 -1.38
CA PHE A 276 -13.30 -13.31 -2.66
C PHE A 276 -12.17 -13.45 -3.67
N PHE A 277 -10.93 -13.09 -3.30
CA PHE A 277 -9.79 -13.21 -4.21
C PHE A 277 -9.44 -14.66 -4.52
N HIS A 278 -9.62 -15.58 -3.57
CA HIS A 278 -9.47 -17.01 -3.85
C HIS A 278 -10.50 -17.51 -4.87
N THR A 279 -11.78 -17.18 -4.70
CA THR A 279 -12.85 -17.58 -5.62
C THR A 279 -12.64 -16.96 -7.00
N LEU A 280 -12.22 -15.69 -7.06
CA LEU A 280 -11.86 -15.03 -8.32
C LEU A 280 -10.66 -15.71 -9.00
N ALA A 281 -9.65 -16.13 -8.22
CA ALA A 281 -8.52 -16.89 -8.72
C ALA A 281 -8.94 -18.26 -9.26
N GLN A 282 -9.79 -19.00 -8.54
CA GLN A 282 -10.33 -20.29 -8.99
C GLN A 282 -11.11 -20.13 -10.29
N GLU A 283 -12.01 -19.15 -10.36
CA GLU A 283 -12.77 -18.84 -11.57
C GLU A 283 -11.83 -18.58 -12.75
N ALA A 284 -10.78 -17.77 -12.55
CA ALA A 284 -9.81 -17.46 -13.59
C ALA A 284 -9.05 -18.70 -14.08
N VAL A 285 -8.66 -19.62 -13.17
CA VAL A 285 -8.00 -20.88 -13.54
C VAL A 285 -8.94 -21.77 -14.36
N GLU A 286 -10.21 -21.90 -13.94
CA GLU A 286 -11.22 -22.67 -14.66
C GLU A 286 -11.50 -22.11 -16.05
N GLN A 287 -11.66 -20.78 -16.17
CA GLN A 287 -11.88 -20.11 -17.46
C GLN A 287 -10.67 -20.27 -18.38
N TYR A 288 -9.45 -20.15 -17.85
CA TYR A 288 -8.24 -20.36 -18.63
C TYR A 288 -8.13 -21.80 -19.14
N ALA A 289 -8.48 -22.79 -18.32
CA ALA A 289 -8.47 -24.19 -18.71
C ALA A 289 -9.48 -24.54 -19.82
N GLN A 290 -10.56 -23.76 -19.97
CA GLN A 290 -11.57 -23.92 -21.02
C GLN A 290 -11.14 -23.34 -22.38
N LYS A 291 -10.09 -22.49 -22.41
CA LYS A 291 -9.57 -21.91 -23.66
C LYS A 291 -8.84 -22.96 -24.49
N SER A 292 -8.91 -22.84 -25.82
CA SER A 292 -8.18 -23.74 -26.73
C SER A 292 -6.65 -23.61 -26.58
N PRO A 293 -5.86 -24.64 -26.95
CA PRO A 293 -4.40 -24.57 -26.87
C PRO A 293 -3.80 -23.38 -27.64
N SER A 294 -4.40 -23.01 -28.78
CA SER A 294 -3.97 -21.83 -29.55
C SER A 294 -4.24 -20.51 -28.84
N GLU A 295 -5.36 -20.39 -28.12
CA GLU A 295 -5.66 -19.21 -27.29
C GLU A 295 -4.78 -19.13 -26.04
N GLN A 296 -4.44 -20.27 -25.45
CA GLN A 296 -3.50 -20.31 -24.33
C GLN A 296 -2.09 -19.92 -24.76
N ALA A 297 -1.67 -20.30 -25.97
CA ALA A 297 -0.36 -19.95 -26.52
C ALA A 297 -0.25 -18.46 -26.91
N SER A 298 -1.38 -17.80 -27.22
CA SER A 298 -1.40 -16.38 -27.61
C SER A 298 -1.48 -15.42 -26.42
N MET A 299 -1.54 -15.92 -25.19
CA MET A 299 -1.64 -15.10 -23.98
C MET A 299 -0.56 -15.48 -22.95
N PRO A 300 -0.10 -14.52 -22.12
CA PRO A 300 0.69 -14.87 -20.95
C PRO A 300 -0.12 -15.76 -20.00
N THR A 301 0.55 -16.75 -19.40
CA THR A 301 -0.07 -17.58 -18.36
C THR A 301 -0.49 -16.71 -17.17
N PRO A 302 -1.77 -16.76 -16.73
CA PRO A 302 -2.24 -16.00 -15.58
C PRO A 302 -1.46 -16.36 -14.32
N TYR A 303 -1.09 -15.36 -13.54
CA TYR A 303 -0.34 -15.55 -12.29
C TYR A 303 -1.01 -16.55 -11.34
N VAL A 304 -2.35 -16.48 -11.22
CA VAL A 304 -3.10 -17.37 -10.34
C VAL A 304 -2.98 -18.84 -10.75
N LYS A 305 -2.83 -19.15 -12.05
CA LYS A 305 -2.61 -20.53 -12.49
C LYS A 305 -1.28 -21.07 -11.95
N THR A 306 -0.20 -20.32 -12.14
CA THR A 306 1.12 -20.68 -11.60
C THR A 306 1.10 -20.76 -10.08
N LEU A 307 0.38 -19.85 -9.42
CA LEU A 307 0.25 -19.85 -7.97
C LEU A 307 -0.45 -21.12 -7.46
N PHE A 308 -1.53 -21.56 -8.10
CA PHE A 308 -2.25 -22.78 -7.75
C PHE A 308 -1.41 -24.05 -8.03
N GLU A 309 -0.59 -24.07 -9.08
CA GLU A 309 0.33 -25.18 -9.38
C GLU A 309 1.46 -25.31 -8.34
N GLU A 310 1.94 -24.19 -7.80
CA GLU A 310 2.97 -24.17 -6.76
C GLU A 310 2.39 -24.41 -5.36
N ALA A 311 1.09 -24.18 -5.13
CA ALA A 311 0.47 -24.24 -3.81
C ALA A 311 0.71 -25.56 -3.05
N PRO A 312 0.56 -26.75 -3.67
CA PRO A 312 0.79 -28.02 -2.98
C PRO A 312 2.25 -28.22 -2.55
N LYS A 313 3.21 -27.65 -3.29
CA LYS A 313 4.66 -27.79 -2.98
C LYS A 313 5.05 -27.14 -1.66
N TYR A 314 4.31 -26.11 -1.25
CA TYR A 314 4.58 -25.35 -0.03
C TYR A 314 3.46 -25.47 1.01
N ASN A 315 2.46 -26.32 0.78
CA ASN A 315 1.28 -26.50 1.64
C ASN A 315 0.56 -25.18 1.95
N LEU A 316 0.33 -24.35 0.92
CA LEU A 316 -0.35 -23.07 1.11
C LEU A 316 -1.82 -23.28 1.45
N SER A 317 -2.31 -22.55 2.44
CA SER A 317 -3.73 -22.47 2.78
C SER A 317 -4.50 -21.62 1.78
N THR A 318 -5.83 -21.81 1.77
CA THR A 318 -6.76 -20.96 1.02
C THR A 318 -6.61 -19.47 1.35
N ALA A 319 -6.33 -19.15 2.62
CA ALA A 319 -6.14 -17.78 3.08
C ALA A 319 -4.88 -17.15 2.47
N GLU A 320 -3.77 -17.90 2.42
CA GLU A 320 -2.52 -17.45 1.82
C GLU A 320 -2.65 -17.25 0.31
N LEU A 321 -3.31 -18.18 -0.40
CA LEU A 321 -3.61 -18.05 -1.82
C LEU A 321 -4.45 -16.80 -2.13
N SER A 322 -5.46 -16.56 -1.32
CA SER A 322 -6.28 -15.35 -1.40
C SER A 322 -5.45 -14.09 -1.11
N GLY A 323 -4.59 -14.14 -0.10
CA GLY A 323 -3.71 -13.04 0.29
C GLY A 323 -2.73 -12.67 -0.83
N LEU A 324 -2.06 -13.65 -1.43
CA LEU A 324 -1.13 -13.44 -2.55
C LEU A 324 -1.85 -12.87 -3.78
N THR A 325 -3.03 -13.41 -4.11
CA THR A 325 -3.86 -12.90 -5.21
C THR A 325 -4.32 -11.47 -4.96
N GLY A 326 -4.88 -11.20 -3.77
CA GLY A 326 -5.35 -9.88 -3.38
C GLY A 326 -4.23 -8.85 -3.28
N ASN A 327 -3.02 -9.26 -2.90
CA ASN A 327 -1.85 -8.38 -2.84
C ASN A 327 -1.43 -7.90 -4.23
N LEU A 328 -1.44 -8.75 -5.25
CA LEU A 328 -1.15 -8.33 -6.62
C LEU A 328 -2.22 -7.37 -7.14
N PHE A 329 -3.48 -7.79 -7.06
CA PHE A 329 -4.58 -7.10 -7.68
C PHE A 329 -4.93 -5.78 -6.96
N GLY A 330 -5.05 -5.81 -5.63
CA GLY A 330 -5.36 -4.63 -4.84
C GLY A 330 -4.26 -3.56 -4.90
N ALA A 331 -3.01 -3.95 -4.58
CA ALA A 331 -1.93 -2.98 -4.49
C ALA A 331 -1.60 -2.33 -5.85
N GLY A 332 -1.60 -3.11 -6.94
CA GLY A 332 -1.25 -2.58 -8.25
C GLY A 332 -2.33 -1.70 -8.89
N SER A 333 -3.61 -1.86 -8.50
CA SER A 333 -4.71 -1.03 -9.00
C SER A 333 -4.70 0.38 -8.39
N ASP A 334 -4.72 0.48 -7.06
CA ASP A 334 -4.84 1.76 -6.34
C ASP A 334 -3.56 2.62 -6.47
N THR A 335 -2.38 2.02 -6.32
CA THR A 335 -1.12 2.80 -6.27
C THR A 335 -0.68 3.32 -7.64
N SER A 336 -0.83 2.52 -8.70
CA SER A 336 -0.44 2.92 -10.06
C SER A 336 -1.37 4.01 -10.60
N SER A 337 -2.68 3.87 -10.39
CA SER A 337 -3.64 4.91 -10.79
C SER A 337 -3.39 6.22 -10.04
N SER A 338 -3.16 6.16 -8.72
CA SER A 338 -2.81 7.33 -7.91
C SER A 338 -1.55 8.05 -8.39
N THR A 339 -0.52 7.29 -8.80
CA THR A 339 0.72 7.85 -9.38
C THR A 339 0.44 8.60 -10.69
N LEU A 340 -0.40 8.03 -11.56
CA LEU A 340 -0.76 8.65 -12.85
C LEU A 340 -1.67 9.88 -12.67
N ILE A 341 -2.54 9.90 -11.66
CA ILE A 341 -3.34 11.09 -11.32
C ILE A 341 -2.43 12.21 -10.79
N THR A 342 -1.42 11.88 -9.98
CA THR A 342 -0.37 12.83 -9.58
C THR A 342 0.38 13.40 -10.79
N PHE A 343 0.65 12.59 -11.82
CA PHE A 343 1.22 13.07 -13.09
C PHE A 343 0.34 14.13 -13.77
N VAL A 344 -0.98 13.91 -13.84
CA VAL A 344 -1.92 14.90 -14.43
C VAL A 344 -1.90 16.21 -13.64
N LEU A 345 -1.85 16.13 -12.30
CA LEU A 345 -1.73 17.31 -11.44
C LEU A 345 -0.42 18.05 -11.69
N ALA A 346 0.71 17.33 -11.82
CA ALA A 346 2.01 17.91 -12.11
C ALA A 346 2.01 18.67 -13.45
N CYS A 347 1.39 18.11 -14.50
CA CYS A 347 1.27 18.79 -15.79
C CYS A 347 0.47 20.09 -15.71
N CYS A 348 -0.64 20.09 -14.96
CA CYS A 348 -1.46 21.29 -14.76
C CYS A 348 -0.75 22.38 -13.93
N ALA A 349 -0.04 21.97 -12.88
CA ALA A 349 0.63 22.88 -11.95
C ALA A 349 1.97 23.41 -12.49
N PHE A 350 2.69 22.62 -13.30
CA PHE A 350 4.04 22.92 -13.79
C PHE A 350 4.15 22.70 -15.31
N PRO A 351 3.44 23.52 -16.12
CA PRO A 351 3.37 23.33 -17.57
C PRO A 351 4.73 23.46 -18.27
N ASP A 352 5.70 24.18 -17.70
CA ASP A 352 7.03 24.31 -18.29
C ASP A 352 7.81 22.98 -18.30
N ALA A 353 7.62 22.15 -17.27
CA ALA A 353 8.22 20.83 -17.23
C ALA A 353 7.63 19.94 -18.33
N MET A 354 6.32 20.02 -18.55
CA MET A 354 5.62 19.31 -19.62
C MET A 354 6.10 19.77 -21.01
N LYS A 355 6.22 21.08 -21.24
CA LYS A 355 6.69 21.62 -22.54
C LYS A 355 8.10 21.17 -22.91
N LYS A 356 9.02 21.11 -21.93
CA LYS A 356 10.38 20.57 -22.16
C LYS A 356 10.35 19.09 -22.55
N ALA A 357 9.54 18.29 -21.86
CA ALA A 357 9.34 16.87 -22.17
C ALA A 357 8.75 16.68 -23.58
N GLN A 358 7.73 17.47 -23.93
CA GLN A 358 7.13 17.48 -25.25
C GLN A 358 8.13 17.84 -26.34
N ALA A 359 8.99 18.85 -26.13
CA ALA A 359 10.03 19.22 -27.09
C ALA A 359 11.06 18.10 -27.34
N GLU A 360 11.44 17.35 -26.30
CA GLU A 360 12.29 16.16 -26.45
C GLU A 360 11.58 15.06 -27.26
N ILE A 361 10.31 14.78 -26.94
CA ILE A 361 9.48 13.80 -27.67
C ILE A 361 9.35 14.19 -29.15
N ASP A 362 9.08 15.45 -29.45
CA ASP A 362 8.88 15.90 -30.83
C ASP A 362 10.16 15.72 -31.66
N ARG A 363 11.33 16.00 -31.06
CA ARG A 363 12.64 15.82 -31.69
C ARG A 363 12.96 14.36 -31.99
N VAL A 364 12.60 13.43 -31.10
CA VAL A 364 13.04 12.03 -31.16
C VAL A 364 12.03 11.13 -31.87
N ILE A 365 10.74 11.38 -31.66
CA ILE A 365 9.64 10.49 -32.07
C ILE A 365 8.80 11.11 -33.19
N GLY A 366 8.50 12.41 -33.07
CA GLY A 366 7.58 13.11 -33.96
C GLY A 366 6.10 12.72 -33.79
N PRO A 367 5.22 13.16 -34.71
CA PRO A 367 3.76 13.09 -34.52
C PRO A 367 3.10 11.78 -34.99
N ASN A 368 3.80 10.93 -35.75
CA ASN A 368 3.15 9.86 -36.52
C ASN A 368 2.97 8.53 -35.76
N ARG A 369 3.68 8.34 -34.65
CA ARG A 369 3.61 7.15 -33.78
C ARG A 369 3.71 7.54 -32.31
N SER A 370 3.12 6.76 -31.43
CA SER A 370 3.31 6.95 -29.99
C SER A 370 4.66 6.39 -29.48
N PRO A 371 5.12 6.80 -28.27
CA PRO A 371 6.36 6.31 -27.68
C PRO A 371 6.34 4.81 -27.37
N HIS A 372 7.53 4.20 -27.38
CA HIS A 372 7.80 2.81 -26.97
C HIS A 372 9.03 2.75 -26.03
N TRP A 373 9.20 1.66 -25.27
CA TRP A 373 10.34 1.55 -24.34
C TRP A 373 11.71 1.61 -25.02
N ASP A 374 11.78 1.23 -26.30
CA ASP A 374 13.02 1.30 -27.08
C ASP A 374 13.48 2.74 -27.34
N ASP A 375 12.58 3.71 -27.17
CA ASP A 375 12.91 5.14 -27.24
C ASP A 375 13.56 5.65 -25.94
N SER A 376 13.40 4.95 -24.82
CA SER A 376 13.84 5.41 -23.48
C SER A 376 15.30 5.84 -23.40
N PRO A 377 16.28 5.15 -24.02
CA PRO A 377 17.68 5.61 -24.03
C PRO A 377 17.88 7.00 -24.67
N ASN A 378 17.00 7.39 -25.60
CA ASN A 378 17.05 8.67 -26.31
C ASN A 378 16.13 9.75 -25.71
N LEU A 379 15.43 9.43 -24.62
CA LEU A 379 14.50 10.33 -23.92
C LEU A 379 14.95 10.60 -22.47
N PRO A 380 16.15 11.14 -22.24
CA PRO A 380 16.68 11.34 -20.90
C PRO A 380 15.82 12.31 -20.06
N TYR A 381 15.20 13.33 -20.64
CA TYR A 381 14.30 14.22 -19.91
C TYR A 381 12.99 13.52 -19.52
N ILE A 382 12.43 12.65 -20.36
CA ILE A 382 11.28 11.81 -19.96
C ILE A 382 11.65 10.86 -18.83
N ASN A 383 12.85 10.26 -18.88
CA ASN A 383 13.33 9.42 -17.78
C ASN A 383 13.40 10.21 -16.47
N ALA A 384 13.94 11.43 -16.50
CA ALA A 384 13.96 12.34 -15.35
C ALA A 384 12.54 12.76 -14.90
N PHE A 385 11.64 13.02 -15.85
CA PHE A 385 10.26 13.41 -15.57
C PHE A 385 9.53 12.30 -14.79
N VAL A 386 9.66 11.05 -15.21
CA VAL A 386 9.05 9.89 -14.53
C VAL A 386 9.63 9.70 -13.13
N LYS A 387 10.94 9.88 -12.95
CA LYS A 387 11.55 9.88 -11.61
C LYS A 387 10.95 10.96 -10.71
N GLU A 388 10.73 12.17 -11.25
CA GLU A 388 10.13 13.26 -10.51
C GLU A 388 8.65 13.00 -10.17
N VAL A 389 7.88 12.34 -11.05
CA VAL A 389 6.51 11.87 -10.72
C VAL A 389 6.51 10.93 -9.52
N LEU A 390 7.47 10.00 -9.47
CA LEU A 390 7.58 9.04 -8.37
C LEU A 390 8.06 9.70 -7.07
N ARG A 391 8.87 10.77 -7.14
CA ARG A 391 9.41 11.48 -5.98
C ARG A 391 8.45 12.54 -5.42
N TRP A 392 7.95 13.45 -6.27
CA TRP A 392 7.32 14.72 -5.88
C TRP A 392 6.15 14.55 -4.91
N ARG A 393 5.27 13.60 -5.20
CA ARG A 393 4.12 13.22 -4.34
C ARG A 393 3.98 11.70 -4.33
N SER A 394 4.95 11.03 -3.70
CA SER A 394 4.95 9.58 -3.50
C SER A 394 3.62 9.07 -2.93
N VAL A 395 3.04 8.05 -3.58
CA VAL A 395 1.76 7.47 -3.12
C VAL A 395 1.90 6.86 -1.73
N ALA A 396 2.87 5.96 -1.52
CA ALA A 396 3.13 5.33 -0.22
C ALA A 396 3.92 6.28 0.70
N ILE A 397 3.23 7.23 1.33
CA ILE A 397 3.88 8.42 1.90
C ILE A 397 4.73 8.16 3.16
N ILE A 398 4.52 7.02 3.81
CA ILE A 398 5.36 6.54 4.90
C ILE A 398 6.17 5.28 4.50
N GLY A 399 6.36 5.04 3.21
CA GLY A 399 7.19 3.93 2.73
C GLY A 399 6.61 2.53 3.01
N GLY A 400 5.30 2.45 3.20
CA GLY A 400 4.57 1.21 3.47
C GLY A 400 4.49 0.84 4.96
N GLN A 401 4.37 -0.47 5.23
CA GLN A 401 4.21 -0.99 6.60
C GLN A 401 5.50 -0.81 7.41
N PRO A 402 5.42 -0.46 8.72
CA PRO A 402 6.59 -0.37 9.58
C PRO A 402 7.41 -1.66 9.58
N HIS A 403 8.71 -1.47 9.62
CA HIS A 403 9.68 -2.53 9.83
C HIS A 403 9.81 -2.81 11.32
N SER A 404 10.33 -4.00 11.65
CA SER A 404 10.73 -4.34 13.01
C SER A 404 12.10 -5.00 12.97
N PRO A 405 13.05 -4.53 13.81
CA PRO A 405 14.33 -5.18 13.95
C PRO A 405 14.16 -6.54 14.64
N THR A 406 14.88 -7.56 14.17
CA THR A 406 14.85 -8.92 14.76
C THR A 406 15.78 -9.07 15.96
N GLN A 407 16.65 -8.09 16.20
CA GLN A 407 17.59 -8.01 17.31
C GLN A 407 17.80 -6.53 17.66
N ASP A 408 18.33 -6.26 18.85
CA ASP A 408 18.76 -4.90 19.21
C ASP A 408 19.83 -4.42 18.23
N ASP A 409 19.74 -3.14 17.85
CA ASP A 409 20.73 -2.47 17.00
C ASP A 409 21.07 -1.10 17.60
N THR A 410 22.22 -0.56 17.22
CA THR A 410 22.63 0.79 17.59
C THR A 410 22.91 1.63 16.35
N TYR A 411 22.39 2.85 16.36
CA TYR A 411 22.61 3.84 15.30
C TYR A 411 22.99 5.18 15.93
N ASN A 412 24.17 5.71 15.60
CA ASN A 412 24.71 6.96 16.16
C ASN A 412 24.61 7.04 17.70
N GLY A 413 24.89 5.94 18.39
CA GLY A 413 24.83 5.85 19.85
C GLY A 413 23.43 5.62 20.43
N TRP A 414 22.37 5.66 19.62
CA TRP A 414 21.02 5.35 20.06
C TRP A 414 20.67 3.87 19.87
N LEU A 415 20.03 3.28 20.89
CA LEU A 415 19.47 1.94 20.86
C LEU A 415 18.16 1.93 20.06
N ILE A 416 18.05 0.98 19.14
CA ILE A 416 16.80 0.60 18.48
C ILE A 416 16.50 -0.85 18.92
N PRO A 417 15.55 -1.07 19.84
CA PRO A 417 15.36 -2.39 20.43
C PRO A 417 14.64 -3.35 19.48
N ALA A 418 14.92 -4.65 19.62
CA ALA A 418 14.25 -5.73 18.92
C ALA A 418 12.73 -5.63 19.09
N GLY A 419 11.98 -5.85 18.02
CA GLY A 419 10.52 -5.80 18.06
C GLY A 419 9.91 -4.39 18.03
N ALA A 420 10.71 -3.31 18.10
CA ALA A 420 10.22 -1.95 17.98
C ALA A 420 9.59 -1.69 16.61
N TRP A 421 8.66 -0.73 16.56
CA TRP A 421 8.16 -0.24 15.28
C TRP A 421 9.20 0.72 14.70
N VAL A 422 9.57 0.53 13.43
CA VAL A 422 10.50 1.41 12.72
C VAL A 422 9.87 1.81 11.39
N GLN A 423 9.46 3.07 11.28
CA GLN A 423 8.68 3.61 10.17
C GLN A 423 9.54 4.57 9.33
N GLY A 424 9.56 4.38 8.02
CA GLY A 424 10.11 5.38 7.11
C GLY A 424 9.14 6.53 6.88
N ASN A 425 9.62 7.76 6.78
CA ASN A 425 8.80 8.90 6.40
C ASN A 425 9.19 9.37 5.00
N VAL A 426 8.56 8.78 3.97
CA VAL A 426 8.86 9.12 2.57
C VAL A 426 8.50 10.58 2.27
N TRP A 427 7.45 11.14 2.91
CA TRP A 427 7.18 12.58 2.85
C TRP A 427 8.41 13.39 3.24
N ALA A 428 8.91 13.19 4.46
CA ALA A 428 10.06 13.95 4.96
C ALA A 428 11.31 13.72 4.09
N ILE A 429 11.57 12.46 3.69
CA ILE A 429 12.74 12.10 2.87
C ILE A 429 12.68 12.79 1.48
N HIS A 430 11.50 12.81 0.84
CA HIS A 430 11.34 13.46 -0.48
C HIS A 430 11.17 14.97 -0.40
N HIS A 431 10.89 15.53 0.77
CA HIS A 431 10.81 16.97 1.02
C HIS A 431 12.04 17.55 1.71
N HIS A 432 13.09 16.75 1.91
CA HIS A 432 14.29 17.20 2.57
C HIS A 432 15.14 18.06 1.61
N GLU A 433 15.27 19.35 1.89
CA GLU A 433 15.92 20.33 1.00
C GLU A 433 17.40 20.03 0.72
N ARG A 434 18.07 19.25 1.58
CA ARG A 434 19.47 18.82 1.35
C ARG A 434 19.60 17.97 0.08
N GLU A 435 18.62 17.10 -0.19
CA GLU A 435 18.56 16.24 -1.38
C GLU A 435 17.69 16.86 -2.48
N PHE A 436 16.64 17.58 -2.11
CA PHE A 436 15.66 18.11 -3.05
C PHE A 436 15.39 19.59 -2.79
N PRO A 437 16.27 20.50 -3.28
CA PRO A 437 15.99 21.94 -3.25
C PRO A 437 14.66 22.24 -3.96
N ASP A 438 13.87 23.15 -3.39
CA ASP A 438 12.48 23.43 -3.77
C ASP A 438 11.65 22.15 -3.91
N PRO A 439 11.45 21.38 -2.83
CA PRO A 439 10.91 20.02 -2.91
C PRO A 439 9.48 19.95 -3.44
N ASP A 440 8.70 21.02 -3.23
CA ASP A 440 7.32 21.16 -3.70
C ASP A 440 7.22 21.57 -5.18
N ARG A 441 8.32 21.99 -5.80
CA ARG A 441 8.38 22.25 -7.24
C ARG A 441 8.62 20.95 -7.98
N PHE A 442 7.72 20.62 -8.91
CA PHE A 442 7.95 19.54 -9.86
C PHE A 442 9.05 19.96 -10.85
N TYR A 443 10.27 19.44 -10.67
CA TYR A 443 11.44 19.91 -11.41
C TYR A 443 12.32 18.74 -11.87
N PRO A 444 11.99 18.11 -13.02
CA PRO A 444 12.76 16.99 -13.57
C PRO A 444 14.24 17.30 -13.79
N ASP A 445 14.59 18.57 -14.07
CA ASP A 445 15.97 18.95 -14.34
C ASP A 445 16.95 18.61 -13.17
N ARG A 446 16.44 18.40 -11.94
CA ARG A 446 17.27 18.00 -10.78
C ARG A 446 18.00 16.65 -10.94
N TYR A 447 17.57 15.82 -11.88
CA TYR A 447 18.18 14.53 -12.17
C TYR A 447 19.36 14.60 -13.15
N PHE A 448 19.68 15.78 -13.68
CA PHE A 448 20.85 15.96 -14.54
C PHE A 448 22.06 16.45 -13.72
N PRO A 449 23.24 15.83 -13.88
CA PRO A 449 24.44 16.18 -13.10
C PRO A 449 24.85 17.66 -13.18
N ASP A 450 24.64 18.29 -14.34
CA ASP A 450 25.05 19.67 -14.61
C ASP A 450 24.03 20.72 -14.11
N ASN A 451 22.94 20.30 -13.46
CA ASN A 451 21.92 21.20 -12.94
C ASN A 451 22.21 21.64 -11.50
N ASP A 452 22.01 22.92 -11.18
CA ASP A 452 22.24 23.49 -9.85
C ASP A 452 21.44 22.83 -8.71
N HIS A 453 20.31 22.18 -9.03
CA HIS A 453 19.46 21.46 -8.07
C HIS A 453 19.85 19.99 -7.92
N HIS A 454 20.86 19.51 -8.65
CA HIS A 454 21.37 18.17 -8.51
C HIS A 454 22.04 17.98 -7.14
N ARG A 455 21.67 16.93 -6.43
CA ARG A 455 22.23 16.57 -5.13
C ARG A 455 22.46 15.06 -5.06
N PRO A 456 23.47 14.60 -4.32
CA PRO A 456 23.69 13.17 -4.11
C PRO A 456 22.51 12.55 -3.34
N PHE A 457 22.17 11.31 -3.68
CA PHE A 457 21.14 10.53 -3.01
C PHE A 457 21.65 9.10 -2.78
N PRO A 458 21.41 8.47 -1.60
CA PRO A 458 22.02 7.18 -1.26
C PRO A 458 21.49 5.97 -2.05
N GLY A 459 20.44 6.13 -2.86
CA GLY A 459 19.88 5.09 -3.71
C GLY A 459 20.02 5.41 -5.20
N GLU A 460 20.33 4.40 -6.01
CA GLU A 460 20.60 4.53 -7.46
C GLU A 460 19.46 5.19 -8.25
N ARG A 461 18.23 5.06 -7.76
CA ARG A 461 17.04 5.62 -8.42
C ARG A 461 16.87 7.12 -8.20
N GLY A 462 17.48 7.68 -7.15
CA GLY A 462 17.27 9.08 -6.74
C GLY A 462 15.92 9.34 -6.06
N TYR A 463 15.23 8.28 -5.61
CA TYR A 463 14.00 8.34 -4.80
C TYR A 463 13.83 7.03 -3.99
N MET A 464 12.83 6.97 -3.12
CA MET A 464 12.55 5.88 -2.14
C MET A 464 11.07 5.47 -2.08
N THR A 465 10.32 5.74 -3.14
CA THR A 465 8.86 5.52 -3.27
C THR A 465 8.43 4.07 -3.05
N PHE A 466 9.28 3.10 -3.35
CA PHE A 466 8.97 1.67 -3.28
C PHE A 466 9.42 0.98 -1.97
N GLY A 467 9.83 1.76 -0.96
CA GLY A 467 10.38 1.24 0.28
C GLY A 467 11.80 0.68 0.10
N TRP A 468 12.19 -0.26 0.98
CA TRP A 468 13.61 -0.60 1.17
C TRP A 468 13.88 -2.08 1.39
N GLY A 469 15.09 -2.49 1.04
CA GLY A 469 15.70 -3.77 1.38
C GLY A 469 14.84 -4.98 1.04
N ARG A 470 14.84 -5.97 1.94
CA ARG A 470 14.11 -7.24 1.75
C ARG A 470 12.58 -7.08 1.64
N ARG A 471 12.04 -5.91 2.01
CA ARG A 471 10.61 -5.59 1.99
C ARG A 471 10.25 -4.55 0.93
N VAL A 472 11.17 -4.22 0.02
CA VAL A 472 10.91 -3.36 -1.15
C VAL A 472 9.69 -3.85 -1.91
N CYS A 473 8.91 -2.97 -2.53
CA CYS A 473 7.70 -3.31 -3.27
C CYS A 473 7.93 -4.48 -4.24
N SER A 474 7.08 -5.53 -4.17
CA SER A 474 7.18 -6.67 -5.10
C SER A 474 6.92 -6.24 -6.55
N GLY A 475 6.00 -5.29 -6.74
CA GLY A 475 5.56 -4.81 -8.05
C GLY A 475 6.34 -3.61 -8.59
N GLN A 476 7.51 -3.29 -8.01
CA GLN A 476 8.29 -2.11 -8.40
C GLN A 476 8.58 -2.06 -9.90
N ALA A 477 9.09 -3.15 -10.46
CA ALA A 477 9.44 -3.21 -11.89
C ALA A 477 8.20 -3.02 -12.79
N LEU A 478 7.07 -3.62 -12.41
CA LEU A 478 5.80 -3.49 -13.13
C LEU A 478 5.31 -2.04 -13.12
N ALA A 479 5.36 -1.40 -11.95
CA ALA A 479 4.93 -0.02 -11.76
C ALA A 479 5.84 0.97 -12.50
N GLU A 480 7.16 0.82 -12.41
CA GLU A 480 8.13 1.66 -13.13
C GLU A 480 7.94 1.53 -14.66
N GLN A 481 7.78 0.31 -15.17
CA GLN A 481 7.56 0.04 -16.60
C GLN A 481 6.26 0.67 -17.13
N GLY A 482 5.15 0.47 -16.40
CA GLY A 482 3.82 0.98 -16.78
C GLY A 482 3.67 2.49 -16.62
N THR A 483 4.27 3.06 -15.57
CA THR A 483 4.29 4.51 -15.35
C THR A 483 5.06 5.20 -16.47
N TRP A 484 6.23 4.67 -16.83
CA TRP A 484 7.07 5.27 -17.87
C TRP A 484 6.34 5.38 -19.21
N ILE A 485 5.78 4.26 -19.70
CA ILE A 485 5.12 4.24 -21.02
C ILE A 485 3.87 5.12 -21.05
N THR A 486 3.10 5.12 -19.96
CA THR A 486 1.85 5.89 -19.88
C THR A 486 2.14 7.38 -19.80
N VAL A 487 3.11 7.80 -18.99
CA VAL A 487 3.54 9.20 -18.90
C VAL A 487 4.10 9.69 -20.23
N ALA A 488 5.04 8.95 -20.84
CA ALA A 488 5.62 9.30 -22.13
C ALA A 488 4.54 9.48 -23.21
N ARG A 489 3.58 8.54 -23.28
CA ARG A 489 2.50 8.59 -24.27
C ARG A 489 1.53 9.73 -24.04
N LEU A 490 1.16 10.02 -22.80
CA LEU A 490 0.25 11.14 -22.51
C LEU A 490 0.90 12.50 -22.77
N LEU A 491 2.20 12.63 -22.48
CA LEU A 491 2.99 13.82 -22.84
C LEU A 491 3.10 13.99 -24.37
N TRP A 492 3.28 12.89 -25.11
CA TRP A 492 3.25 12.90 -26.58
C TRP A 492 1.87 13.29 -27.13
N ALA A 493 0.79 12.79 -26.52
CA ALA A 493 -0.56 12.88 -27.05
C ALA A 493 -1.25 14.24 -26.77
N PHE A 494 -1.08 14.80 -25.58
CA PHE A 494 -1.94 15.88 -25.08
C PHE A 494 -1.17 17.06 -24.52
N ASP A 495 -1.79 18.23 -24.63
CA ASP A 495 -1.56 19.32 -23.71
C ASP A 495 -2.56 19.21 -22.56
N ILE A 496 -2.03 18.97 -21.35
CA ILE A 496 -2.81 18.86 -20.12
C ILE A 496 -2.67 20.19 -19.38
N ARG A 497 -3.79 20.91 -19.22
CA ARG A 497 -3.82 22.31 -18.76
C ARG A 497 -4.84 22.50 -17.65
N LYS A 498 -4.70 23.58 -16.88
CA LYS A 498 -5.74 24.03 -15.94
C LYS A 498 -7.05 24.24 -16.70
N ALA A 499 -8.16 23.83 -16.09
CA ALA A 499 -9.49 24.12 -16.66
C ALA A 499 -9.80 25.62 -16.62
N ARG A 500 -10.63 26.09 -17.54
CA ARG A 500 -11.15 27.47 -17.51
C ARG A 500 -12.56 27.51 -16.94
N ASP A 501 -12.82 28.54 -16.13
CA ASP A 501 -14.16 28.84 -15.62
C ASP A 501 -15.07 29.22 -16.81
N PRO A 502 -16.20 28.52 -17.05
CA PRO A 502 -17.08 28.80 -18.18
C PRO A 502 -17.72 30.19 -18.17
N ARG A 503 -17.84 30.83 -17.01
CA ARG A 503 -18.44 32.15 -16.84
C ARG A 503 -17.42 33.28 -16.98
N THR A 504 -16.19 33.06 -16.51
CA THR A 504 -15.16 34.13 -16.44
C THR A 504 -14.01 33.96 -17.44
N GLY A 505 -13.84 32.77 -18.01
CA GLY A 505 -12.73 32.41 -18.91
C GLY A 505 -11.36 32.30 -18.23
N ARG A 506 -11.28 32.57 -16.92
CA ARG A 506 -10.04 32.50 -16.13
C ARG A 506 -9.68 31.06 -15.83
N GLU A 507 -8.39 30.81 -15.68
CA GLU A 507 -7.88 29.50 -15.28
C GLU A 507 -8.27 29.21 -13.82
N ILE A 508 -8.70 27.98 -13.58
CA ILE A 508 -8.98 27.44 -12.25
C ILE A 508 -7.67 26.89 -11.72
N ASP A 509 -7.17 27.48 -10.64
CA ASP A 509 -5.95 27.01 -10.01
C ASP A 509 -6.13 25.61 -9.40
N VAL A 510 -5.05 24.83 -9.46
CA VAL A 510 -4.98 23.49 -8.89
C VAL A 510 -4.17 23.55 -7.60
N ASP A 511 -4.68 22.94 -6.53
CA ASP A 511 -3.97 22.88 -5.25
C ASP A 511 -3.04 21.67 -5.19
N ILE A 512 -1.73 21.92 -5.15
CA ILE A 512 -0.69 20.89 -5.08
C ILE A 512 -0.59 20.14 -3.74
N PHE A 513 -1.41 20.54 -2.75
CA PHE A 513 -1.51 19.92 -1.43
C PHE A 513 -2.87 19.25 -1.18
N ALA A 514 -3.83 19.38 -2.11
CA ALA A 514 -5.14 18.75 -2.06
C ALA A 514 -5.05 17.24 -2.32
N PHE A 515 -4.56 16.50 -1.33
CA PHE A 515 -4.42 15.05 -1.33
C PHE A 515 -5.28 14.41 -0.24
N THR A 516 -5.67 13.14 -0.45
CA THR A 516 -6.32 12.29 0.56
C THR A 516 -5.45 12.12 1.82
N ASN A 517 -6.08 11.70 2.92
CA ASN A 517 -5.43 11.58 4.23
C ASN A 517 -4.86 10.19 4.54
N GLY A 518 -5.11 9.20 3.69
CA GLY A 518 -4.68 7.81 3.86
C GLY A 518 -3.16 7.61 3.72
N LEU A 519 -2.68 6.43 4.14
CA LEU A 519 -1.27 6.03 3.97
C LEU A 519 -0.83 6.06 2.50
N ASN A 520 -1.73 5.62 1.62
CA ASN A 520 -1.64 5.84 0.20
C ASN A 520 -2.35 7.14 -0.14
N MET A 521 -1.58 8.18 -0.45
CA MET A 521 -2.16 9.45 -0.85
C MET A 521 -2.37 9.51 -2.37
N ARG A 522 -3.43 10.19 -2.76
CA ARG A 522 -3.72 10.58 -4.14
C ARG A 522 -4.30 11.98 -4.20
N PRO A 523 -4.17 12.69 -5.33
CA PRO A 523 -4.83 13.98 -5.50
C PRO A 523 -6.35 13.83 -5.35
N GLN A 524 -6.97 14.82 -4.71
CA GLN A 524 -8.41 15.01 -4.79
C GLN A 524 -8.80 15.32 -6.24
N PRO A 525 -9.98 14.88 -6.73
CA PRO A 525 -10.41 15.20 -8.08
C PRO A 525 -10.41 16.72 -8.33
N PHE A 526 -9.79 17.14 -9.42
CA PHE A 526 -9.76 18.53 -9.85
C PHE A 526 -10.10 18.63 -11.35
N PRO A 527 -10.70 19.75 -11.79
CA PRO A 527 -10.99 19.96 -13.21
C PRO A 527 -9.71 20.28 -13.99
N CYS A 528 -9.55 19.68 -15.16
CA CYS A 528 -8.48 19.99 -16.10
C CYS A 528 -8.99 19.94 -17.55
N GLU A 529 -8.25 20.59 -18.45
CA GLU A 529 -8.43 20.52 -19.89
C GLU A 529 -7.36 19.61 -20.50
N ILE A 530 -7.80 18.61 -21.25
CA ILE A 530 -6.92 17.64 -21.93
C ILE A 530 -7.21 17.75 -23.42
N VAL A 531 -6.26 18.29 -24.18
CA VAL A 531 -6.45 18.63 -25.60
C VAL A 531 -5.38 17.95 -26.45
N PRO A 532 -5.72 17.26 -27.55
CA PRO A 532 -4.73 16.68 -28.45
C PRO A 532 -3.78 17.76 -28.99
N ARG A 533 -2.49 17.45 -29.06
CA ARG A 533 -1.47 18.44 -29.46
C ARG A 533 -1.54 18.83 -30.95
N SER A 534 -2.03 17.94 -31.80
CA SER A 534 -2.25 18.18 -33.23
C SER A 534 -3.26 17.19 -33.82
N GLU A 535 -3.75 17.49 -35.03
CA GLU A 535 -4.65 16.56 -35.74
C GLU A 535 -3.94 15.26 -36.13
N ALA A 536 -2.68 15.32 -36.57
CA ALA A 536 -1.89 14.13 -36.89
C ALA A 536 -1.74 13.20 -35.66
N ILE A 537 -1.53 13.77 -34.48
CA ILE A 537 -1.46 13.02 -33.22
C ILE A 537 -2.84 12.44 -32.87
N ARG A 538 -3.93 13.21 -33.04
CA ARG A 538 -5.31 12.72 -32.86
C ARG A 538 -5.59 11.51 -33.74
N GLU A 539 -5.26 11.56 -35.02
CA GLU A 539 -5.43 10.45 -35.96
C GLU A 539 -4.59 9.22 -35.56
N ALA A 540 -3.34 9.45 -35.12
CA ALA A 540 -2.49 8.38 -34.62
C ALA A 540 -3.04 7.73 -33.33
N ILE A 541 -3.59 8.52 -32.40
CA ILE A 541 -4.26 8.01 -31.19
C ILE A 541 -5.46 7.13 -31.56
N VAL A 542 -6.29 7.55 -32.51
CA VAL A 542 -7.46 6.76 -32.95
C VAL A 542 -7.00 5.44 -33.55
N ARG A 543 -6.08 5.49 -34.53
CA ARG A 543 -5.56 4.30 -35.21
C ARG A 543 -4.91 3.31 -34.25
N GLU A 544 -4.02 3.79 -33.38
CA GLU A 544 -3.33 2.93 -32.40
C GLU A 544 -4.27 2.43 -31.31
N GLY A 545 -5.27 3.22 -30.91
CA GLY A 545 -6.29 2.84 -29.94
C GLY A 545 -7.19 1.72 -30.46
N GLU A 546 -7.64 1.81 -31.71
CA GLU A 546 -8.45 0.76 -32.35
C GLU A 546 -7.67 -0.56 -32.51
N GLN A 547 -6.40 -0.47 -32.91
CA GLN A 547 -5.52 -1.64 -32.95
C GLN A 547 -5.33 -2.25 -31.55
N ALA A 548 -5.04 -1.42 -30.54
CA ALA A 548 -4.88 -1.89 -29.17
C ALA A 548 -6.16 -2.56 -28.63
N LEU A 549 -7.34 -2.05 -28.97
CA LEU A 549 -8.61 -2.70 -28.64
C LEU A 549 -8.69 -4.09 -29.27
N ALA A 550 -8.34 -4.23 -30.55
CA ALA A 550 -8.36 -5.50 -31.26
C ALA A 550 -7.38 -6.51 -30.64
N ASP A 551 -6.15 -6.09 -30.34
CA ASP A 551 -5.11 -6.94 -29.74
C ASP A 551 -5.51 -7.43 -28.34
N LEU A 552 -6.18 -6.58 -27.56
CA LEU A 552 -6.60 -6.90 -26.20
C LEU A 552 -7.86 -7.77 -26.13
N ARG A 553 -8.57 -8.00 -27.24
CA ARG A 553 -9.80 -8.84 -27.26
C ARG A 553 -9.59 -10.25 -26.74
N VAL A 554 -8.38 -10.79 -26.88
CA VAL A 554 -8.04 -12.13 -26.37
C VAL A 554 -8.25 -12.26 -24.86
N HIS A 555 -8.19 -11.12 -24.14
CA HIS A 555 -8.40 -11.01 -22.70
C HIS A 555 -9.80 -10.57 -22.30
N ASP A 556 -10.70 -10.28 -23.25
CA ASP A 556 -12.06 -9.89 -22.92
C ASP A 556 -12.82 -11.05 -22.24
N GLY A 557 -13.69 -10.70 -21.29
CA GLY A 557 -14.53 -11.65 -20.57
C GLY A 557 -15.45 -10.94 -19.59
N GLU A 558 -16.14 -11.69 -18.73
CA GLU A 558 -16.86 -11.21 -17.54
C GLU A 558 -16.54 -12.10 -16.34
N SER A 559 -16.45 -11.53 -15.12
CA SER A 559 -16.39 -12.33 -13.90
C SER A 559 -17.81 -12.65 -13.41
N LYS A 560 -18.05 -13.91 -13.06
CA LYS A 560 -19.31 -14.36 -12.44
C LYS A 560 -19.47 -13.76 -11.05
N TYR A 561 -18.36 -13.60 -10.32
CA TYR A 561 -18.38 -13.08 -8.96
C TYR A 561 -18.10 -11.58 -8.94
N ARG A 562 -18.94 -10.85 -8.20
CA ARG A 562 -18.74 -9.44 -7.81
C ARG A 562 -18.70 -9.37 -6.30
N MET A 563 -17.86 -8.53 -5.72
CA MET A 563 -17.68 -8.49 -4.26
C MET A 563 -18.99 -8.04 -3.57
N SER A 564 -19.75 -7.12 -4.17
CA SER A 564 -21.08 -6.67 -3.72
C SER A 564 -22.12 -7.79 -3.67
N THR A 565 -22.14 -8.70 -4.66
CA THR A 565 -23.11 -9.82 -4.71
C THR A 565 -22.63 -11.03 -3.93
N PHE A 566 -21.31 -11.26 -3.85
CA PHE A 566 -20.69 -12.35 -3.10
C PHE A 566 -21.08 -12.30 -1.61
N TYR A 567 -21.04 -11.12 -0.99
CA TYR A 567 -21.43 -10.97 0.41
C TYR A 567 -22.94 -11.04 0.65
N GLN A 568 -23.76 -10.67 -0.33
CA GLN A 568 -25.23 -10.83 -0.23
C GLN A 568 -25.63 -12.31 -0.37
N GLN A 569 -24.97 -13.05 -1.26
CA GLN A 569 -25.15 -14.49 -1.41
C GLN A 569 -24.62 -15.27 -0.21
N GLN A 570 -23.46 -14.88 0.36
CA GLN A 570 -22.97 -15.45 1.62
C GLN A 570 -23.88 -15.11 2.81
N LYS A 571 -24.47 -13.90 2.88
CA LYS A 571 -25.48 -13.55 3.89
C LYS A 571 -26.74 -14.44 3.81
N ARG A 572 -27.20 -14.79 2.60
CA ARG A 572 -28.30 -15.76 2.41
C ARG A 572 -27.89 -17.20 2.77
N LYS A 573 -26.61 -17.55 2.59
CA LYS A 573 -26.00 -18.81 3.00
C LYS A 573 -25.49 -18.85 4.45
N ILE A 574 -25.89 -17.93 5.33
CA ILE A 574 -25.52 -18.00 6.78
C ILE A 574 -26.07 -19.28 7.47
N LYS A 575 -26.91 -20.08 6.80
CA LYS A 575 -27.29 -21.43 7.24
C LYS A 575 -26.36 -22.55 6.74
N GLU A 576 -25.32 -22.23 5.96
CA GLU A 576 -24.42 -23.20 5.32
C GLU A 576 -22.95 -22.79 5.49
N GLU A 577 -22.13 -23.68 6.05
CA GLU A 577 -20.68 -23.49 6.17
C GLU A 577 -19.96 -24.03 4.92
N PRO A 578 -18.96 -23.31 4.39
CA PRO A 578 -18.07 -23.86 3.38
C PRO A 578 -17.16 -24.92 4.02
N VAL A 579 -17.19 -26.14 3.49
CA VAL A 579 -16.34 -27.26 3.87
C VAL A 579 -15.59 -27.72 2.63
N LEU A 580 -14.31 -28.07 2.78
CA LEU A 580 -13.52 -28.64 1.70
C LEU A 580 -13.94 -30.11 1.50
N ASP A 581 -14.20 -30.51 0.26
CA ASP A 581 -14.31 -31.94 -0.07
C ASP A 581 -12.93 -32.60 -0.11
N GLU A 582 -12.92 -33.92 -0.29
CA GLU A 582 -11.71 -34.75 -0.35
C GLU A 582 -10.78 -34.41 -1.54
N HIS A 583 -11.25 -33.57 -2.46
CA HIS A 583 -10.51 -33.07 -3.61
C HIS A 583 -10.13 -31.58 -3.49
N GLY A 584 -10.42 -30.94 -2.35
CA GLY A 584 -10.09 -29.54 -2.08
C GLY A 584 -11.06 -28.52 -2.69
N ASN A 585 -12.23 -28.94 -3.18
CA ASN A 585 -13.27 -28.02 -3.67
C ASN A 585 -14.17 -27.55 -2.52
N ILE A 586 -14.70 -26.33 -2.63
CA ILE A 586 -15.58 -25.76 -1.61
C ILE A 586 -17.01 -26.28 -1.82
N LYS A 587 -17.50 -27.06 -0.85
CA LYS A 587 -18.90 -27.49 -0.75
C LYS A 587 -19.59 -26.73 0.39
N PHE A 588 -20.81 -26.25 0.16
CA PHE A 588 -21.60 -25.58 1.19
C PHE A 588 -22.48 -26.60 1.92
N VAL A 589 -22.32 -26.73 3.23
CA VAL A 589 -23.01 -27.74 4.06
C VAL A 589 -23.88 -27.05 5.09
N LYS A 590 -25.16 -27.44 5.21
CA LYS A 590 -26.09 -26.82 6.16
C LYS A 590 -25.66 -27.04 7.61
N VAL A 591 -25.44 -25.96 8.35
CA VAL A 591 -25.18 -25.99 9.79
C VAL A 591 -26.53 -26.11 10.50
N LYS A 592 -26.75 -27.18 11.27
CA LYS A 592 -27.86 -27.23 12.22
C LYS A 592 -27.63 -26.16 13.27
N ALA A 593 -28.56 -25.22 13.40
CA ALA A 593 -28.55 -24.25 14.49
C ALA A 593 -28.57 -25.01 15.83
N GLY A 594 -27.51 -24.85 16.62
CA GLY A 594 -27.40 -25.32 18.00
C GLY A 594 -27.59 -24.17 18.97
#